data_AF-A0A7S0FJQ4-F1
#
_entry.id   AF-A0A7S0FJQ4-F1
#
_cell.length_a   1.000
_cell.length_b   1.000
_cell.length_c   1.000
_cell.angle_alpha   90.00
_cell.angle_beta   90.00
_cell.angle_gamma   90.00
#
_symmetry.space_group_name_H-M   'P 1'
#
loop_
_entity.id
_entity.type
_entity.pdbx_description
1 polymer ?
#
loop_
_entity_poly.entity_id
_entity_poly.type
_entity_poly.pdbx_seq_one_letter_code
_entity_poly.pdbx_strand_id
1 'polypeptide(L)'
;MSTFRPCIRPLVVTRGSDQLAVSTKFDDRGDMGVVRNYGAMLVEMCSSIPDGVVAFFTSYSYMENIISEWDGMGILRQLTKHKLVFIETKDVVETTLALDNYRRACDSGRGAVFLSVARGKVSEGINFDRHYGRAVIMFGVPFQYTLSHVLRARLEYLQTHYQIREQDFLNFDALRQASQCVGRVIRSKTDYGLMVLADSRYNRHDKRSKLPKWILQFLSDQYLNLSTDMALQHVRHFLRQMSQPIDQVALQSVLLTLEEVERMNPLNLGESETAGEGGAMITEATN
;
A
#
# COMPACT_ATOMS: atom_id res chain seq x y z
N MET A 1 -0.43 -10.93 9.81
CA MET A 1 0.55 -9.98 10.37
C MET A 1 0.06 -9.61 11.74
N SER A 2 0.82 -9.87 12.81
CA SER A 2 0.42 -9.43 14.15
C SER A 2 0.61 -7.93 14.27
N THR A 3 -0.45 -7.23 14.65
CA THR A 3 -0.50 -5.76 14.76
C THR A 3 -1.23 -5.40 16.05
N PHE A 4 -0.66 -4.50 16.85
CA PHE A 4 -1.29 -4.03 18.08
C PHE A 4 -2.36 -2.95 17.84
N ARG A 5 -2.35 -2.35 16.64
CA ARG A 5 -3.35 -1.40 16.15
C ARG A 5 -3.47 -1.53 14.62
N PRO A 6 -4.54 -1.02 13.99
CA PRO A 6 -4.64 -1.00 12.53
C PRO A 6 -3.66 0.00 11.93
N CYS A 7 -2.40 -0.41 11.72
CA CYS A 7 -1.33 0.46 11.24
C CYS A 7 -1.49 0.87 9.76
N ILE A 8 -2.30 0.15 9.00
CA ILE A 8 -2.56 0.46 7.59
C ILE A 8 -4.05 0.65 7.36
N ARG A 9 -4.36 1.50 6.38
CA ARG A 9 -5.73 1.68 5.92
C ARG A 9 -5.80 1.61 4.40
N PRO A 10 -6.19 0.44 3.84
CA PRO A 10 -6.49 0.31 2.44
C PRO A 10 -7.87 0.87 2.12
N LEU A 11 -7.94 1.73 1.10
CA LEU A 11 -9.13 2.40 0.61
C LEU A 11 -9.24 2.14 -0.89
N VAL A 12 -10.40 1.72 -1.37
CA VAL A 12 -10.66 1.54 -2.80
C VAL A 12 -11.55 2.66 -3.29
N VAL A 13 -10.95 3.60 -4.02
CA VAL A 13 -11.66 4.74 -4.63
C VAL A 13 -12.07 4.34 -6.04
N THR A 14 -13.37 4.28 -6.27
CA THR A 14 -13.95 3.82 -7.54
C THR A 14 -14.63 4.94 -8.31
N ARG A 15 -14.91 6.07 -7.66
CA ARG A 15 -15.63 7.22 -8.24
C ARG A 15 -14.95 8.53 -7.89
N GLY A 16 -15.00 9.47 -8.83
CA GLY A 16 -14.62 10.87 -8.61
C GLY A 16 -15.64 11.61 -7.75
N SER A 17 -15.35 12.89 -7.47
CA SER A 17 -16.26 13.79 -6.74
C SER A 17 -17.54 14.08 -7.54
N ASP A 18 -17.47 13.97 -8.86
CA ASP A 18 -18.58 14.04 -9.81
C ASP A 18 -19.36 12.71 -9.98
N GLN A 19 -19.06 11.70 -9.17
CA GLN A 19 -19.61 10.34 -9.25
C GLN A 19 -19.26 9.55 -10.52
N LEU A 20 -18.41 10.07 -11.40
CA LEU A 20 -17.91 9.30 -12.55
C LEU A 20 -16.99 8.18 -12.07
N ALA A 21 -17.14 7.00 -12.65
CA ALA A 21 -16.29 5.87 -12.33
C ALA A 21 -14.84 6.15 -12.79
N VAL A 22 -13.89 6.04 -11.87
CA VAL A 22 -12.46 6.18 -12.19
C VAL A 22 -11.88 4.84 -12.63
N SER A 23 -11.19 4.83 -13.76
CA SER A 23 -10.65 3.62 -14.37
C SER A 23 -9.48 3.98 -15.28
N THR A 24 -8.42 3.17 -15.27
CA THR A 24 -7.35 3.25 -16.29
C THR A 24 -7.46 2.11 -17.31
N LYS A 25 -8.67 1.63 -17.59
CA LYS A 25 -8.94 0.76 -18.74
C LYS A 25 -8.64 1.55 -20.02
N PHE A 26 -8.12 0.88 -21.06
CA PHE A 26 -7.66 1.53 -22.29
C PHE A 26 -8.69 2.50 -22.88
N ASP A 27 -9.96 2.09 -22.92
CA ASP A 27 -11.07 2.90 -23.44
C ASP A 27 -11.32 4.17 -22.60
N ASP A 28 -11.12 4.10 -21.29
CA ASP A 28 -11.43 5.18 -20.35
C ASP A 28 -10.22 6.12 -20.12
N ARG A 29 -9.02 5.77 -20.60
CA ARG A 29 -7.78 6.53 -20.33
C ARG A 29 -7.75 7.91 -20.98
N GLY A 30 -8.44 8.06 -22.10
CA GLY A 30 -8.56 9.33 -22.82
C GLY A 30 -9.70 10.20 -22.32
N ASP A 31 -10.51 9.71 -21.36
CA ASP A 31 -11.61 10.50 -20.82
C ASP A 31 -11.08 11.61 -19.90
N MET A 32 -11.29 12.85 -20.33
CA MET A 32 -10.91 14.05 -19.60
C MET A 32 -11.59 14.15 -18.23
N GLY A 33 -12.77 13.55 -18.05
CA GLY A 33 -13.44 13.45 -16.76
C GLY A 33 -12.60 12.63 -15.77
N VAL A 34 -12.07 11.49 -16.20
CA VAL A 34 -11.21 10.63 -15.36
C VAL A 34 -9.89 11.33 -15.03
N VAL A 35 -9.25 11.98 -16.02
CA VAL A 35 -8.00 12.74 -15.81
C VAL A 35 -8.18 13.86 -14.78
N ARG A 36 -9.28 14.62 -14.90
CA ARG A 36 -9.63 15.67 -13.93
C ARG A 36 -9.89 15.10 -12.54
N ASN A 37 -10.62 13.99 -12.44
CA ASN A 37 -10.95 13.36 -11.16
C ASN A 37 -9.71 12.84 -10.43
N TYR A 38 -8.74 12.25 -11.13
CA TYR A 38 -7.47 11.86 -10.51
C TYR A 38 -6.68 13.06 -9.99
N GLY A 39 -6.67 14.16 -10.75
CA GLY A 39 -6.01 15.40 -10.34
C GLY A 39 -6.66 16.03 -9.11
N ALA A 40 -7.99 16.15 -9.11
CA ALA A 40 -8.77 16.65 -7.98
C ALA A 40 -8.56 15.79 -6.72
N MET A 41 -8.65 14.47 -6.85
CA MET A 41 -8.35 13.53 -5.77
C MET A 41 -6.93 13.73 -5.23
N LEU A 42 -5.92 13.87 -6.09
CA LEU A 42 -4.55 14.08 -5.65
C LEU A 42 -4.39 15.37 -4.83
N VAL A 43 -4.98 16.47 -5.29
CA VAL A 43 -4.95 17.77 -4.60
C VAL A 43 -5.62 17.67 -3.23
N GLU A 44 -6.82 17.09 -3.17
CA GLU A 44 -7.56 16.93 -1.92
C GLU A 44 -6.82 16.02 -0.92
N MET A 45 -6.28 14.90 -1.39
CA MET A 45 -5.48 13.99 -0.57
C MET A 45 -4.23 14.70 -0.04
N CYS A 46 -3.51 15.43 -0.89
CA CYS A 46 -2.32 16.18 -0.49
C CYS A 46 -2.62 17.33 0.47
N SER A 47 -3.84 17.88 0.45
CA SER A 47 -4.25 18.90 1.42
C SER A 47 -4.42 18.34 2.84
N SER A 48 -4.75 17.05 2.98
CA SER A 48 -5.08 16.42 4.26
C SER A 48 -3.99 15.51 4.82
N ILE A 49 -3.17 14.90 3.96
CA ILE A 49 -2.09 14.00 4.37
C ILE A 49 -0.83 14.81 4.70
N PRO A 50 -0.21 14.62 5.89
CA PRO A 50 1.05 15.27 6.23
C PRO A 50 2.23 14.68 5.44
N ASP A 51 3.33 15.42 5.38
CA ASP A 51 4.63 14.94 4.90
C ASP A 51 4.59 14.40 3.45
N GLY A 52 5.01 13.15 3.25
CA GLY A 52 5.22 12.51 1.96
C GLY A 52 4.03 11.70 1.43
N VAL A 53 3.68 11.93 0.17
CA VAL A 53 2.73 11.13 -0.61
C VAL A 53 3.44 10.56 -1.83
N VAL A 54 3.29 9.25 -2.07
CA VAL A 54 3.85 8.59 -3.26
C VAL A 54 2.71 8.14 -4.16
N ALA A 55 2.69 8.59 -5.39
CA ALA A 55 1.65 8.27 -6.35
C ALA A 55 2.21 7.47 -7.53
N PHE A 56 1.79 6.21 -7.65
CA PHE A 56 2.23 5.32 -8.71
C PHE A 56 1.23 5.29 -9.87
N PHE A 57 1.72 5.54 -11.08
CA PHE A 57 0.99 5.42 -12.33
C PHE A 57 1.28 4.09 -13.03
N THR A 58 0.42 3.70 -13.98
CA THR A 58 0.56 2.44 -14.70
C THR A 58 1.74 2.40 -15.68
N SER A 59 2.11 3.54 -16.27
CA SER A 59 3.22 3.65 -17.24
C SER A 59 3.76 5.08 -17.32
N TYR A 60 4.99 5.25 -17.79
CA TYR A 60 5.60 6.57 -18.06
C TYR A 60 4.76 7.39 -19.04
N SER A 61 4.33 6.79 -20.15
CA SER A 61 3.51 7.48 -21.15
C SER A 61 2.19 7.99 -20.57
N TYR A 62 1.55 7.21 -19.69
CA TYR A 62 0.30 7.63 -19.06
C TYR A 62 0.52 8.75 -18.04
N MET A 63 1.61 8.66 -17.28
CA MET A 63 2.02 9.70 -16.33
C MET A 63 2.34 11.02 -17.04
N GLU A 64 3.17 10.99 -18.08
CA GLU A 64 3.54 12.17 -18.89
C GLU A 64 2.31 12.85 -19.48
N ASN A 65 1.39 12.08 -20.09
CA ASN A 65 0.15 12.61 -20.64
C ASN A 65 -0.72 13.26 -19.56
N ILE A 66 -0.95 12.58 -18.43
CA ILE A 66 -1.75 13.12 -17.33
C ILE A 66 -1.13 14.40 -16.77
N ILE A 67 0.19 14.44 -16.58
CA ILE A 67 0.88 15.62 -16.04
C ILE A 67 0.75 16.80 -16.99
N SER A 68 0.86 16.57 -18.31
CA SER A 68 0.64 17.61 -19.34
C SER A 68 -0.79 18.17 -19.27
N GLU A 69 -1.79 17.31 -19.17
CA GLU A 69 -3.19 17.73 -19.02
C GLU A 69 -3.43 18.47 -17.69
N TRP A 70 -2.84 18.00 -16.59
CA TRP A 70 -2.93 18.66 -15.28
C TRP A 70 -2.27 20.03 -15.26
N ASP A 71 -1.20 20.24 -16.03
CA ASP A 71 -0.61 21.58 -16.19
C ASP A 71 -1.54 22.51 -16.97
N GLY A 72 -2.09 22.03 -18.09
CA GLY A 72 -3.07 22.77 -18.91
C GLY A 72 -4.32 23.18 -18.12
N MET A 73 -4.81 22.31 -17.22
CA MET A 73 -5.94 22.60 -16.32
C MET A 73 -5.57 23.44 -15.09
N GLY A 74 -4.27 23.68 -14.83
CA GLY A 74 -3.80 24.37 -13.63
C GLY A 74 -3.89 23.56 -12.33
N ILE A 75 -4.13 22.24 -12.40
CA ILE A 75 -4.19 21.34 -11.24
C ILE A 75 -2.82 21.25 -10.56
N LEU A 76 -1.73 21.17 -11.33
CA LEU A 76 -0.38 21.15 -10.77
C LEU A 76 -0.08 22.40 -9.94
N ARG A 77 -0.56 23.58 -10.36
CA ARG A 77 -0.40 24.82 -9.60
C ARG A 77 -1.15 24.77 -8.27
N GLN A 78 -2.31 24.12 -8.23
CA GLN A 78 -3.05 23.91 -6.98
C GLN A 78 -2.33 22.91 -6.07
N LEU A 79 -1.80 21.82 -6.64
CA LEU A 79 -1.03 20.81 -5.92
C LEU A 79 0.21 21.42 -5.24
N THR A 80 0.95 22.26 -5.97
CA THR A 80 2.15 22.96 -5.47
C THR A 80 1.86 23.92 -4.30
N LYS A 81 0.62 24.38 -4.12
CA LYS A 81 0.25 25.15 -2.92
C LYS A 81 0.36 24.27 -1.66
N HIS A 82 0.00 22.99 -1.76
CA HIS A 82 0.01 22.07 -0.62
C HIS A 82 1.33 21.33 -0.45
N LYS A 83 1.93 20.81 -1.53
CA LYS A 83 3.16 19.99 -1.47
C LYS A 83 4.06 20.23 -2.68
N LEU A 84 5.37 20.07 -2.51
CA LEU A 84 6.29 20.10 -3.65
C LEU A 84 6.15 18.84 -4.50
N VAL A 85 6.14 19.01 -5.83
CA VAL A 85 5.93 17.92 -6.79
C VAL A 85 7.27 17.45 -7.34
N PHE A 86 7.52 16.15 -7.25
CA PHE A 86 8.68 15.47 -7.83
C PHE A 86 8.20 14.37 -8.76
N ILE A 87 8.89 14.17 -9.88
CA ILE A 87 8.47 13.25 -10.94
C ILE A 87 9.62 12.28 -11.23
N GLU A 88 9.31 10.99 -11.32
CA GLU A 88 10.25 9.96 -11.78
C GLU A 88 10.50 10.12 -13.29
N THR A 89 11.77 10.16 -13.70
CA THR A 89 12.15 10.15 -15.10
C THR A 89 12.82 8.81 -15.44
N LYS A 90 13.05 8.55 -16.73
CA LYS A 90 13.76 7.33 -17.16
C LYS A 90 15.25 7.37 -16.77
N ASP A 91 15.79 8.57 -16.59
CA ASP A 91 17.17 8.78 -16.15
C ASP A 91 17.32 8.49 -14.66
N VAL A 92 18.34 7.68 -14.33
CA VAL A 92 18.67 7.30 -12.95
C VAL A 92 19.18 8.50 -12.17
N VAL A 93 19.99 9.36 -12.80
CA VAL A 93 20.65 10.47 -12.10
C VAL A 93 19.62 11.50 -11.67
N GLU A 94 18.76 11.92 -12.60
CA GLU A 94 17.63 12.82 -12.31
C GLU A 94 16.69 12.24 -11.24
N THR A 95 16.32 10.97 -11.38
CA THR A 95 15.44 10.31 -10.40
C THR A 95 16.06 10.28 -9.00
N THR A 96 17.37 10.03 -8.90
CA THR A 96 18.08 10.04 -7.61
C THR A 96 18.09 11.43 -6.99
N LEU A 97 18.33 12.47 -7.79
CA LEU A 97 18.26 13.86 -7.34
C LEU A 97 16.84 14.26 -6.91
N ALA A 98 15.83 13.86 -7.66
CA ALA A 98 14.43 14.11 -7.33
C ALA A 98 14.04 13.46 -5.99
N LEU A 99 14.52 12.24 -5.72
CA LEU A 99 14.27 11.55 -4.46
C LEU A 99 14.97 12.18 -3.26
N ASP A 100 16.20 12.65 -3.44
CA ASP A 100 16.91 13.36 -2.38
C ASP A 100 16.20 14.67 -2.03
N ASN A 101 15.80 15.45 -3.05
CA ASN A 101 15.01 16.66 -2.85
C ASN A 101 13.63 16.39 -2.26
N TYR A 102 12.99 15.27 -2.62
CA TYR A 102 11.73 14.82 -2.02
C TYR A 102 11.88 14.59 -0.51
N ARG A 103 12.95 13.91 -0.08
CA ARG A 103 13.23 13.67 1.34
C ARG A 103 13.47 14.98 2.08
N ARG A 104 14.32 15.85 1.54
CA ARG A 104 14.58 17.19 2.11
C ARG A 104 13.29 18.01 2.26
N ALA A 105 12.40 17.95 1.28
CA ALA A 105 11.12 18.65 1.32
C ALA A 105 10.17 18.11 2.40
N CYS A 106 10.18 16.79 2.64
CA CYS A 106 9.46 16.18 3.75
C CYS A 106 10.05 16.62 5.10
N ASP A 107 11.38 16.60 5.24
CA ASP A 107 12.07 16.94 6.49
C ASP A 107 11.97 18.43 6.83
N SER A 108 11.87 19.30 5.81
CA SER A 108 11.73 20.74 5.98
C SER A 108 10.29 21.18 6.33
N GLY A 109 9.36 20.23 6.50
CA GLY A 109 7.97 20.50 6.88
C GLY A 109 7.07 21.03 5.76
N ARG A 110 7.60 21.21 4.53
CA ARG A 110 6.79 21.62 3.37
C ARG A 110 5.89 20.51 2.86
N GLY A 111 6.34 19.26 3.01
CA GLY A 111 5.70 18.08 2.43
C GLY A 111 5.95 17.96 0.93
N ALA A 112 5.88 16.73 0.44
CA ALA A 112 6.19 16.43 -0.94
C ALA A 112 5.29 15.33 -1.51
N VAL A 113 5.06 15.39 -2.81
CA VAL A 113 4.41 14.34 -3.58
C VAL A 113 5.36 13.83 -4.65
N PHE A 114 5.56 12.51 -4.69
CA PHE A 114 6.43 11.84 -5.64
C PHE A 114 5.58 11.06 -6.64
N LEU A 115 5.54 11.55 -7.89
CA LEU A 115 4.85 10.90 -9.00
C LEU A 115 5.81 9.88 -9.64
N SER A 116 5.48 8.60 -9.53
CA SER A 116 6.32 7.48 -9.96
C SER A 116 5.54 6.48 -10.80
N VAL A 117 6.24 5.53 -11.38
CA VAL A 117 5.63 4.46 -12.18
C VAL A 117 5.67 3.14 -11.41
N ALA A 118 4.55 2.43 -11.38
CA ALA A 118 4.41 1.18 -10.63
C ALA A 118 5.37 0.07 -11.07
N ARG A 119 5.89 0.13 -12.30
CA ARG A 119 6.93 -0.77 -12.86
C ARG A 119 8.23 -0.01 -13.18
N GLY A 120 8.41 1.14 -12.54
CA GLY A 120 9.60 1.98 -12.64
C GLY A 120 10.69 1.56 -11.64
N LYS A 121 11.83 2.25 -11.67
CA LYS A 121 12.99 1.92 -10.82
C LYS A 121 12.69 2.22 -9.36
N VAL A 122 11.92 3.28 -9.11
CA VAL A 122 11.49 3.70 -7.77
C VAL A 122 10.62 2.63 -7.10
N SER A 123 9.80 1.92 -7.89
CA SER A 123 8.90 0.88 -7.41
C SER A 123 9.58 -0.42 -6.98
N GLU A 124 10.88 -0.62 -7.29
CA GLU A 124 11.63 -1.84 -6.99
C GLU A 124 12.71 -1.63 -5.91
N GLY A 125 13.49 -0.56 -6.00
CA GLY A 125 14.67 -0.37 -5.15
C GLY A 125 14.52 0.60 -3.98
N ILE A 126 13.45 1.41 -3.93
CA ILE A 126 13.47 2.64 -3.14
C ILE A 126 12.52 2.61 -1.96
N ASN A 127 13.10 2.87 -0.81
CA ASN A 127 12.46 2.71 0.47
C ASN A 127 11.91 4.07 0.96
N PHE A 128 10.58 4.20 0.98
CA PHE A 128 9.87 5.27 1.69
C PHE A 128 9.68 4.81 3.14
N ASP A 129 10.45 5.37 4.07
CA ASP A 129 10.34 5.02 5.49
C ASP A 129 9.51 6.09 6.22
N ARG A 130 8.65 5.68 7.15
CA ARG A 130 7.94 6.60 8.05
C ARG A 130 7.23 7.74 7.31
N HIS A 131 7.60 8.98 7.62
CA HIS A 131 6.96 10.19 7.10
C HIS A 131 7.21 10.42 5.61
N TYR A 132 8.20 9.76 5.02
CA TYR A 132 8.44 9.82 3.58
C TYR A 132 7.37 9.13 2.75
N GLY A 133 6.48 8.33 3.34
CA GLY A 133 5.44 7.63 2.61
C GLY A 133 4.19 7.46 3.46
N ARG A 134 3.61 8.56 3.97
CA ARG A 134 2.38 8.50 4.78
C ARG A 134 1.17 8.00 4.00
N ALA A 135 1.17 8.24 2.69
CA ALA A 135 0.19 7.65 1.80
C ALA A 135 0.85 7.16 0.51
N VAL A 136 0.42 5.99 0.06
CA VAL A 136 0.66 5.50 -1.30
C VAL A 136 -0.66 5.52 -2.07
N ILE A 137 -0.66 6.19 -3.22
CA ILE A 137 -1.79 6.25 -4.14
C ILE A 137 -1.44 5.44 -5.38
N MET A 138 -2.24 4.44 -5.71
CA MET A 138 -2.13 3.68 -6.95
C MET A 138 -3.16 4.20 -7.95
N PHE A 139 -2.71 4.92 -8.96
CA PHE A 139 -3.53 5.36 -10.07
C PHE A 139 -3.69 4.23 -11.08
N GLY A 140 -4.83 3.55 -11.01
CA GLY A 140 -5.13 2.43 -11.88
C GLY A 140 -4.52 1.09 -11.47
N VAL A 141 -4.76 0.09 -12.31
CA VAL A 141 -4.19 -1.26 -12.16
C VAL A 141 -2.97 -1.42 -13.09
N PRO A 142 -1.78 -1.75 -12.57
CA PRO A 142 -0.53 -1.74 -13.34
C PRO A 142 -0.37 -3.00 -14.21
N PHE A 143 -1.24 -3.15 -15.20
CA PHE A 143 -1.14 -4.22 -16.19
C PHE A 143 0.10 -4.07 -17.08
N GLN A 144 0.68 -5.21 -17.46
CA GLN A 144 1.71 -5.25 -18.50
C GLN A 144 1.09 -4.97 -19.88
N TYR A 145 1.93 -4.52 -20.82
CA TYR A 145 1.50 -4.33 -22.20
C TYR A 145 1.21 -5.69 -22.86
N THR A 146 -0.08 -5.95 -23.10
CA THR A 146 -0.59 -7.26 -23.55
C THR A 146 -0.20 -7.63 -24.97
N LEU A 147 0.14 -6.65 -25.82
CA LEU A 147 0.55 -6.89 -27.22
C LEU A 147 2.04 -7.22 -27.37
N SER A 148 2.80 -7.31 -26.26
CA SER A 148 4.21 -7.73 -26.32
C SER A 148 4.33 -9.20 -26.72
N HIS A 149 5.16 -9.49 -27.72
CA HIS A 149 5.43 -10.86 -28.18
C HIS A 149 5.96 -11.76 -27.05
N VAL A 150 6.84 -11.23 -26.19
CA VAL A 150 7.41 -11.97 -25.06
C VAL A 150 6.32 -12.38 -24.07
N LEU A 151 5.39 -11.47 -23.77
CA LEU A 151 4.29 -11.76 -22.85
C LEU A 151 3.32 -12.78 -23.46
N ARG A 152 2.98 -12.64 -24.75
CA ARG A 152 2.11 -13.59 -25.45
C ARG A 152 2.70 -15.00 -25.46
N ALA A 153 3.98 -15.15 -25.80
CA ALA A 153 4.66 -16.44 -25.76
C ALA A 153 4.67 -17.05 -24.34
N ARG A 154 4.88 -16.22 -23.31
CA ARG A 154 4.79 -16.67 -21.91
C ARG A 154 3.38 -17.12 -21.52
N LEU A 155 2.35 -16.39 -21.95
CA LEU A 155 0.95 -16.73 -21.69
C LEU A 155 0.58 -18.07 -22.36
N GLU A 156 0.97 -18.26 -23.61
CA GLU A 156 0.77 -19.51 -24.36
C GLU A 156 1.47 -20.70 -23.69
N TYR A 157 2.71 -20.50 -23.23
CA TYR A 157 3.45 -21.51 -22.47
C TYR A 157 2.74 -21.87 -21.15
N LEU A 158 2.29 -20.86 -20.38
CA LEU A 158 1.59 -21.08 -19.12
C LEU A 158 0.23 -21.78 -19.31
N GLN A 159 -0.46 -21.46 -20.39
CA GLN A 159 -1.73 -22.08 -20.74
C GLN A 159 -1.52 -23.56 -21.14
N THR A 160 -0.51 -23.85 -21.96
CA THR A 160 -0.26 -25.19 -22.48
C THR A 160 0.32 -26.13 -21.42
N HIS A 161 1.29 -25.67 -20.64
CA HIS A 161 2.01 -26.53 -19.67
C HIS A 161 1.38 -26.58 -18.28
N TYR A 162 0.72 -25.51 -17.85
CA TYR A 162 0.20 -25.39 -16.48
C TYR A 162 -1.32 -25.12 -16.41
N GLN A 163 -2.00 -25.07 -17.56
CA GLN A 163 -3.45 -24.82 -17.64
C GLN A 163 -3.88 -23.51 -16.94
N ILE A 164 -2.96 -22.55 -16.85
CA ILE A 164 -3.23 -21.24 -16.26
C ILE A 164 -3.87 -20.37 -17.34
N ARG A 165 -5.08 -19.87 -17.06
CA ARG A 165 -5.77 -18.95 -17.95
C ARG A 165 -5.01 -17.62 -18.04
N GLU A 166 -4.97 -17.02 -19.22
CA GLU A 166 -4.25 -15.77 -19.45
C GLU A 166 -4.69 -14.64 -18.50
N GLN A 167 -6.01 -14.50 -18.31
CA GLN A 167 -6.58 -13.50 -17.40
C GLN A 167 -6.15 -13.71 -15.94
N ASP A 168 -5.92 -14.95 -15.53
CA ASP A 168 -5.51 -15.24 -14.16
C ASP A 168 -4.08 -14.79 -13.90
N PHE A 169 -3.18 -15.06 -14.85
CA PHE A 169 -1.79 -14.59 -14.81
C PHE A 169 -1.71 -13.07 -14.86
N LEU A 170 -2.44 -12.41 -15.78
CA LEU A 170 -2.43 -10.96 -15.92
C LEU A 170 -2.93 -10.25 -14.65
N ASN A 171 -4.03 -10.75 -14.06
CA ASN A 171 -4.55 -10.23 -12.80
C ASN A 171 -3.56 -10.46 -11.64
N PHE A 172 -2.94 -11.64 -11.57
CA PHE A 172 -1.95 -11.97 -10.55
C PHE A 172 -0.73 -11.03 -10.65
N ASP A 173 -0.14 -10.87 -11.83
CA ASP A 173 1.07 -10.05 -11.99
C ASP A 173 0.78 -8.57 -11.71
N ALA A 174 -0.37 -8.05 -12.16
CA ALA A 174 -0.75 -6.67 -11.89
C ALA A 174 -0.95 -6.40 -10.38
N LEU A 175 -1.58 -7.33 -9.66
CA LEU A 175 -1.83 -7.17 -8.22
C LEU A 175 -0.59 -7.43 -7.39
N ARG A 176 0.30 -8.32 -7.83
CA ARG A 176 1.63 -8.49 -7.25
C ARG A 176 2.39 -7.16 -7.31
N GLN A 177 2.39 -6.49 -8.46
CA GLN A 177 3.07 -5.20 -8.61
C GLN A 177 2.40 -4.09 -7.77
N ALA A 178 1.07 -4.01 -7.80
CA ALA A 178 0.34 -3.02 -6.98
C ALA A 178 0.62 -3.22 -5.50
N SER A 179 0.61 -4.47 -5.02
CA SER A 179 0.91 -4.81 -3.63
C SER A 179 2.37 -4.51 -3.26
N GLN A 180 3.30 -4.67 -4.20
CA GLN A 180 4.70 -4.30 -3.99
C GLN A 180 4.85 -2.79 -3.80
N CYS A 181 4.15 -1.99 -4.61
CA CYS A 181 4.18 -0.53 -4.51
C CYS A 181 3.55 -0.05 -3.20
N VAL A 182 2.33 -0.54 -2.91
CA VAL A 182 1.57 -0.20 -1.70
C VAL A 182 2.27 -0.69 -0.44
N GLY A 183 2.93 -1.85 -0.50
CA GLY A 183 3.72 -2.40 0.60
C GLY A 183 4.90 -1.54 1.03
N ARG A 184 5.30 -0.55 0.23
CA ARG A 184 6.37 0.39 0.60
C ARG A 184 5.97 1.37 1.71
N VAL A 185 4.67 1.50 2.00
CA VAL A 185 4.13 2.46 2.97
C VAL A 185 4.45 2.10 4.43
N ILE A 186 4.72 0.82 4.72
CA ILE A 186 4.89 0.34 6.10
C ILE A 186 6.17 -0.48 6.24
N ARG A 187 6.98 -0.13 7.24
CA ARG A 187 8.27 -0.79 7.54
C ARG A 187 8.36 -1.37 8.94
N SER A 188 7.65 -0.76 9.88
CA SER A 188 7.70 -1.13 11.30
C SER A 188 6.31 -1.12 11.90
N LYS A 189 6.15 -1.76 13.06
CA LYS A 189 4.87 -1.84 13.77
C LYS A 189 4.41 -0.47 14.29
N THR A 190 5.35 0.42 14.60
CA THR A 190 5.04 1.77 15.09
C THR A 190 4.63 2.71 13.96
N ASP A 191 5.04 2.39 12.73
CA ASP A 191 4.71 3.14 11.53
C ASP A 191 3.25 2.95 11.11
N TYR A 192 2.74 3.91 10.35
CA TYR A 192 1.40 3.84 9.80
C TYR A 192 1.32 4.48 8.41
N GLY A 193 0.39 3.98 7.61
CA GLY A 193 0.29 4.32 6.21
C GLY A 193 -1.11 4.18 5.62
N LEU A 194 -1.45 5.12 4.75
CA LEU A 194 -2.64 5.08 3.91
C LEU A 194 -2.31 4.39 2.58
N MET A 195 -3.23 3.54 2.12
CA MET A 195 -3.09 2.82 0.86
C MET A 195 -4.33 3.09 0.01
N VAL A 196 -4.22 3.97 -0.97
CA VAL A 196 -5.35 4.36 -1.83
C VAL A 196 -5.23 3.63 -3.16
N LEU A 197 -6.15 2.73 -3.43
CA LEU A 197 -6.30 2.03 -4.71
C LEU A 197 -7.35 2.78 -5.54
N ALA A 198 -6.90 3.65 -6.43
CA ALA A 198 -7.78 4.50 -7.24
C ALA A 198 -8.07 3.83 -8.59
N ASP A 199 -9.02 2.91 -8.59
CA ASP A 199 -9.61 2.30 -9.79
C ASP A 199 -10.84 1.47 -9.43
N SER A 200 -11.93 1.64 -10.19
CA SER A 200 -13.16 0.84 -10.05
C SER A 200 -12.95 -0.67 -10.16
N ARG A 201 -11.92 -1.12 -10.90
CA ARG A 201 -11.62 -2.55 -11.09
C ARG A 201 -11.17 -3.24 -9.80
N TYR A 202 -10.59 -2.53 -8.84
CA TYR A 202 -10.20 -3.11 -7.55
C TYR A 202 -11.40 -3.61 -6.72
N ASN A 203 -12.60 -3.10 -6.99
CA ASN A 203 -13.82 -3.55 -6.32
C ASN A 203 -14.28 -4.95 -6.77
N ARG A 204 -13.80 -5.43 -7.93
CA ARG A 204 -14.20 -6.75 -8.43
C ARG A 204 -13.55 -7.87 -7.61
N HIS A 205 -14.34 -8.91 -7.32
CA HIS A 205 -13.90 -10.04 -6.51
C HIS A 205 -12.66 -10.76 -7.07
N ASP A 206 -12.54 -10.88 -8.40
CA ASP A 206 -11.40 -11.53 -9.09
C ASP A 206 -10.06 -10.84 -8.82
N LYS A 207 -10.09 -9.54 -8.49
CA LYS A 207 -8.90 -8.76 -8.18
C LYS A 207 -8.73 -8.61 -6.68
N ARG A 208 -9.80 -8.28 -5.96
CA ARG A 208 -9.75 -8.10 -4.50
C ARG A 208 -9.20 -9.35 -3.81
N SER A 209 -9.67 -10.55 -4.17
CA SER A 209 -9.24 -11.80 -3.52
C SER A 209 -7.76 -12.13 -3.74
N LYS A 210 -7.12 -11.55 -4.76
CA LYS A 210 -5.72 -11.76 -5.11
C LYS A 210 -4.76 -10.78 -4.40
N LEU A 211 -5.29 -9.82 -3.63
CA LEU A 211 -4.46 -9.00 -2.74
C LEU A 211 -3.92 -9.85 -1.57
N PRO A 212 -2.74 -9.53 -1.04
CA PRO A 212 -2.18 -10.24 0.11
C PRO A 212 -3.10 -10.20 1.35
N LYS A 213 -3.14 -11.31 2.09
CA LYS A 213 -3.97 -11.45 3.31
C LYS A 213 -3.72 -10.33 4.34
N TRP A 214 -2.49 -9.85 4.44
CA TRP A 214 -2.12 -8.78 5.38
C TRP A 214 -2.71 -7.41 5.01
N ILE A 215 -3.08 -7.18 3.75
CA ILE A 215 -3.86 -6.01 3.32
C ILE A 215 -5.34 -6.29 3.50
N LEU A 216 -5.80 -7.47 3.07
CA LEU A 216 -7.21 -7.85 3.10
C LEU A 216 -7.82 -7.85 4.50
N GLN A 217 -7.04 -8.21 5.53
CA GLN A 217 -7.52 -8.16 6.92
C GLN A 217 -7.92 -6.74 7.39
N PHE A 218 -7.47 -5.69 6.71
CA PHE A 218 -7.84 -4.29 7.00
C PHE A 218 -8.79 -3.69 5.94
N LEU A 219 -9.13 -4.44 4.90
CA LEU A 219 -10.02 -4.00 3.83
C LEU A 219 -11.46 -4.48 4.08
N SER A 220 -12.13 -3.83 5.04
CA SER A 220 -13.57 -4.04 5.30
C SER A 220 -14.46 -3.38 4.24
N ASP A 221 -15.72 -3.81 4.13
CA ASP A 221 -16.63 -3.35 3.08
C ASP A 221 -16.92 -1.82 3.10
N GLN A 222 -16.84 -1.19 4.28
CA GLN A 222 -16.93 0.28 4.41
C GLN A 222 -15.81 1.05 3.70
N TYR A 223 -14.70 0.40 3.36
CA TYR A 223 -13.56 1.03 2.66
C TYR A 223 -13.54 0.71 1.17
N LEU A 224 -14.60 0.10 0.67
CA LEU A 224 -14.77 -0.25 -0.74
C LEU A 224 -15.71 0.72 -1.43
N ASN A 225 -15.54 0.83 -2.74
CA ASN A 225 -16.44 1.60 -3.61
C ASN A 225 -16.64 3.06 -3.15
N LEU A 226 -15.55 3.69 -2.70
CA LEU A 226 -15.59 5.04 -2.17
C LEU A 226 -15.56 6.08 -3.29
N SER A 227 -16.25 7.21 -3.07
CA SER A 227 -15.96 8.46 -3.77
C SER A 227 -14.74 9.15 -3.14
N THR A 228 -14.17 10.11 -3.86
CA THR A 228 -13.06 10.94 -3.37
C THR A 228 -13.36 11.56 -1.99
N ASP A 229 -14.53 12.17 -1.81
CA ASP A 229 -14.91 12.84 -0.57
C ASP A 229 -15.03 11.87 0.62
N MET A 230 -15.65 10.71 0.40
CA MET A 230 -15.78 9.67 1.44
C MET A 230 -14.40 9.11 1.83
N ALA A 231 -13.54 8.88 0.84
CA ALA A 231 -12.17 8.46 1.09
C ALA A 231 -11.40 9.50 1.92
N LEU A 232 -11.60 10.80 1.64
CA LEU A 232 -10.97 11.88 2.39
C LEU A 232 -11.42 11.93 3.86
N GLN A 233 -12.71 11.65 4.13
CA GLN A 233 -13.21 11.53 5.50
C GLN A 233 -12.52 10.39 6.26
N HIS A 234 -12.40 9.22 5.65
CA HIS A 234 -11.68 8.09 6.24
C HIS A 234 -10.18 8.39 6.44
N VAL A 235 -9.54 9.06 5.48
CA VAL A 235 -8.15 9.51 5.57
C VAL A 235 -7.94 10.42 6.78
N ARG A 236 -8.76 11.47 6.92
CA ARG A 236 -8.67 12.42 8.04
C ARG A 236 -8.90 11.74 9.39
N HIS A 237 -9.88 10.86 9.46
CA HIS A 237 -10.16 10.09 10.68
C HIS A 237 -8.99 9.19 11.06
N PHE A 238 -8.46 8.42 10.11
CA PHE A 238 -7.32 7.54 10.33
C PHE A 238 -6.07 8.30 10.79
N LEU A 239 -5.74 9.41 10.14
CA LEU A 239 -4.58 10.22 10.51
C LEU A 239 -4.68 10.78 11.93
N ARG A 240 -5.87 11.26 12.34
CA ARG A 240 -6.10 11.76 13.72
C ARG A 240 -6.01 10.66 14.79
N GLN A 241 -6.43 9.44 14.46
CA GLN A 241 -6.29 8.29 15.36
C GLN A 241 -4.83 7.84 15.47
N MET A 242 -4.12 7.79 14.34
CA MET A 242 -2.73 7.30 14.32
C MET A 242 -1.72 8.31 14.86
N SER A 243 -2.07 9.60 14.87
CA SER A 243 -1.24 10.66 15.44
C SER A 243 -1.22 10.70 16.97
N GLN A 244 -2.03 9.86 17.65
CA GLN A 244 -2.00 9.75 19.11
C GLN A 244 -0.72 9.03 19.58
N PRO A 245 -0.23 9.31 20.80
CA PRO A 245 0.88 8.58 21.39
C PRO A 245 0.63 7.06 21.38
N ILE A 246 1.69 6.30 21.11
CA ILE A 246 1.60 4.84 21.03
C ILE A 246 1.46 4.29 22.44
N ASP A 247 0.42 3.49 22.66
CA ASP A 247 0.29 2.69 23.88
C ASP A 247 1.41 1.63 23.93
N GLN A 248 2.30 1.80 24.91
CA GLN A 248 3.45 0.92 25.09
C GLN A 248 3.03 -0.49 25.53
N VAL A 249 1.95 -0.63 26.28
CA VAL A 249 1.45 -1.93 26.74
C VAL A 249 0.92 -2.74 25.57
N ALA A 250 0.11 -2.09 24.72
CA ALA A 250 -0.36 -2.70 23.48
C ALA A 250 0.82 -3.07 22.55
N LEU A 251 1.84 -2.23 22.44
CA LEU A 251 3.02 -2.51 21.63
C LEU A 251 3.80 -3.74 22.16
N GLN A 252 3.97 -3.85 23.48
CA GLN A 252 4.63 -4.98 24.13
C GLN A 252 3.91 -6.29 23.86
N SER A 253 2.57 -6.30 23.81
CA SER A 253 1.79 -7.52 23.52
C SER A 253 2.10 -8.18 22.16
N VAL A 254 2.70 -7.42 21.24
CA VAL A 254 3.02 -7.88 19.88
C VAL A 254 4.52 -8.03 19.65
N LEU A 255 5.35 -7.60 20.62
CA LEU A 255 6.79 -7.86 20.65
C LEU A 255 7.03 -9.06 21.57
N LEU A 256 8.19 -9.70 21.41
CA LEU A 256 8.58 -10.80 22.28
C LEU A 256 9.87 -10.40 22.99
N THR A 257 9.86 -10.52 24.31
CA THR A 257 11.04 -10.38 25.16
C THR A 257 11.83 -11.69 25.22
N LEU A 258 13.09 -11.62 25.65
CA LEU A 258 13.93 -12.82 25.82
C LEU A 258 13.26 -13.85 26.73
N GLU A 259 12.75 -13.40 27.89
CA GLU A 259 12.10 -14.27 28.89
C GLU A 259 10.86 -14.97 28.32
N GLU A 260 10.05 -14.28 27.52
CA GLU A 260 8.87 -14.86 26.87
C GLU A 260 9.28 -15.92 25.84
N VAL A 261 10.34 -15.68 25.08
CA VAL A 261 10.88 -16.66 24.13
C VAL A 261 11.44 -17.88 24.84
N GLU A 262 12.15 -17.69 25.96
CA GLU A 262 12.69 -18.78 26.78
C GLU A 262 11.57 -19.64 27.42
N ARG A 263 10.44 -19.03 27.79
CA ARG A 263 9.23 -19.76 28.25
C ARG A 263 8.52 -20.50 27.12
N MET A 264 8.58 -20.00 25.89
CA MET A 264 8.04 -20.67 24.71
C MET A 264 8.94 -21.81 24.20
N ASN A 265 10.17 -21.93 24.70
CA ASN A 265 11.12 -22.92 24.24
C ASN A 265 10.73 -24.32 24.79
N PRO A 266 10.38 -25.29 23.94
CA PRO A 266 9.89 -26.61 24.36
C PRO A 266 10.89 -27.43 25.19
N LEU A 267 12.18 -27.05 25.21
CA LEU A 267 13.19 -27.69 26.06
C LEU A 267 13.02 -27.38 27.55
N ASN A 268 12.38 -26.25 27.91
CA ASN A 268 12.13 -25.86 29.30
C ASN A 268 10.77 -26.36 29.84
N LEU A 269 9.89 -26.85 28.96
CA LEU A 269 8.59 -27.40 29.33
C LEU A 269 8.70 -28.84 29.90
N GLY A 270 9.83 -29.52 29.71
CA GLY A 270 10.08 -30.86 30.25
C GLY A 270 10.65 -30.91 31.67
N GLU A 271 11.18 -29.80 32.19
CA GLU A 271 11.78 -29.75 33.54
C GLU A 271 10.81 -29.30 34.64
N SER A 272 9.63 -28.79 34.27
CA SER A 272 8.62 -28.30 35.23
C SER A 272 7.58 -29.34 35.65
N GLU A 273 7.47 -30.49 34.96
CA GLU A 273 6.56 -31.58 35.34
C GLU A 273 7.18 -32.63 36.29
N THR A 274 8.49 -32.61 36.54
CA THR A 274 9.17 -33.63 37.39
C THR A 274 9.50 -33.18 38.81
N ALA A 275 9.20 -31.94 39.20
CA ALA A 275 9.50 -31.40 40.54
C ALA A 275 8.29 -31.42 41.51
N GLY A 276 7.31 -32.29 41.27
CA GLY A 276 6.02 -32.30 41.97
C GLY A 276 5.55 -33.66 42.50
N GLU A 277 6.42 -34.64 42.76
CA GLU A 277 6.05 -35.87 43.48
C GLU A 277 6.94 -36.05 44.72
N GLY A 278 6.67 -35.24 45.74
CA GLY A 278 7.20 -35.43 47.09
C GLY A 278 6.47 -36.56 47.81
N GLY A 279 7.13 -37.72 47.87
CA GLY A 279 7.09 -38.72 48.95
C GLY A 279 5.80 -38.99 49.70
N ALA A 280 5.09 -40.06 49.33
CA ALA A 280 4.24 -40.81 50.25
C ALA A 280 5.00 -42.05 50.74
N MET A 281 5.47 -42.01 51.99
CA MET A 281 6.00 -43.17 52.70
C MET A 281 4.88 -44.20 52.92
N ILE A 282 5.16 -45.45 52.54
CA ILE A 282 4.39 -46.63 52.88
C ILE A 282 4.70 -46.98 54.34
N THR A 283 3.71 -46.91 55.22
CA THR A 283 3.77 -47.54 56.55
C THR A 283 2.92 -48.81 56.55
N GLU A 284 3.59 -49.92 56.89
CA GLU A 284 3.04 -51.24 57.16
C GLU A 284 1.94 -51.20 58.24
N ALA A 285 0.88 -51.98 58.04
CA ALA A 285 0.01 -52.42 59.12
C ALA A 285 -0.32 -53.91 58.92
N THR A 286 0.25 -54.68 59.83
CA THR A 286 0.00 -56.09 60.14
C THR A 286 -1.48 -56.39 60.37
N ASN A 287 -1.93 -57.55 59.84
CA ASN A 287 -2.73 -58.53 60.55
C ASN A 287 -2.43 -59.93 59.97
#